data_AF-A0A0K1REQ0-F1
#
_entry.id   AF-A0A0K1REQ0-F1
#
_cell.length_a   1.000
_cell.length_b   1.000
_cell.length_c   1.000
_cell.angle_alpha   90.00
_cell.angle_beta   90.00
_cell.angle_gamma   90.00
#
_symmetry.space_group_name_H-M   'P 1'
#
loop_
_entity.id
_entity.type
_entity.pdbx_description
1 polymer ?
#
loop_
_entity_poly.entity_id
_entity_poly.type
_entity_poly.pdbx_seq_one_letter_code
_entity_poly.pdbx_strand_id
1 'polypeptide(L)' 'MKMKLRPGFLDQLAADINAKSDHDLATFLGLTEKQLENLRYGAEITPQTAAILEARRAAHLKAAEILNPAVA' A
#
# COMPACT_ATOMS: atom_id res chain seq x y z
N MET A 1 -11.02 8.61 -16.65
CA MET A 1 -9.96 7.63 -16.93
C MET A 1 -9.99 6.61 -15.80
N LYS A 2 -10.27 5.33 -16.06
CA LYS A 2 -10.36 4.30 -15.01
C LYS A 2 -8.95 3.95 -14.55
N MET A 3 -8.55 4.42 -13.38
CA MET A 3 -7.23 4.11 -12.81
C MET A 3 -7.29 2.76 -12.12
N LYS A 4 -6.32 1.89 -12.41
CA LYS A 4 -6.13 0.58 -11.78
C LYS A 4 -4.73 0.53 -11.18
N LEU A 5 -4.50 -0.32 -10.18
CA LEU A 5 -3.14 -0.59 -9.71
C LEU A 5 -2.34 -1.26 -10.82
N ARG A 6 -1.05 -0.97 -10.85
CA ARG A 6 -0.12 -1.79 -11.61
C ARG A 6 -0.12 -3.21 -11.03
N PRO A 7 -0.07 -4.25 -11.87
CA PRO A 7 0.14 -5.63 -11.42
C PRO A 7 1.36 -5.72 -10.48
N GLY A 8 1.25 -6.49 -9.40
CA GLY A 8 2.32 -6.69 -8.41
C GLY A 8 2.55 -5.53 -7.44
N PHE A 9 1.85 -4.40 -7.56
CA PHE A 9 2.01 -3.27 -6.62
C PHE A 9 1.74 -3.67 -5.17
N LEU A 10 0.64 -4.41 -4.94
CA LEU A 10 0.24 -4.84 -3.59
C LEU A 10 1.23 -5.86 -3.02
N ASP A 11 1.77 -6.75 -3.86
CA ASP A 11 2.75 -7.75 -3.43
C ASP A 11 4.09 -7.10 -3.07
N GLN A 12 4.54 -6.12 -3.87
CA GLN A 12 5.73 -5.33 -3.55
C GLN A 12 5.54 -4.56 -2.25
N LEU A 13 4.38 -3.91 -2.06
CA LEU A 13 4.11 -3.17 -0.84
C LEU A 13 4.04 -4.10 0.38
N ALA A 14 3.47 -5.30 0.25
CA ALA A 14 3.47 -6.30 1.30
C ALA A 14 4.90 -6.69 1.72
N ALA A 15 5.78 -6.87 0.74
CA ALA A 15 7.20 -7.14 0.99
C ALA A 15 7.90 -5.95 1.67
N ASP A 16 7.69 -4.72 1.18
CA ASP A 16 8.31 -3.50 1.71
C ASP A 16 7.97 -3.31 3.20
N ILE A 17 6.72 -3.55 3.59
CA ILE A 17 6.27 -3.40 4.99
C ILE A 17 6.40 -4.68 5.82
N ASN A 18 6.94 -5.76 5.25
CA ASN A 18 7.03 -7.08 5.87
C ASN A 18 5.67 -7.63 6.39
N ALA A 19 4.59 -7.37 5.66
CA ALA A 19 3.27 -7.90 5.96
C ALA A 19 3.28 -9.43 5.89
N LYS A 20 2.70 -10.09 6.90
CA LYS A 20 2.64 -11.57 6.98
C LYS A 20 1.33 -12.13 6.45
N SER A 21 0.36 -11.26 6.21
CA SER A 21 -0.97 -11.61 5.76
C SER A 21 -1.63 -10.47 5.01
N ASP A 22 -2.69 -10.79 4.27
CA ASP A 22 -3.56 -9.80 3.65
C ASP A 22 -4.24 -8.89 4.67
N HIS A 23 -4.49 -9.42 5.87
CA HIS A 23 -4.98 -8.66 7.00
C HIS A 23 -4.02 -7.54 7.41
N ASP A 24 -2.72 -7.84 7.50
CA ASP A 24 -1.70 -6.84 7.84
C ASP A 24 -1.61 -5.76 6.77
N LEU A 25 -1.63 -6.15 5.49
CA LEU A 25 -1.60 -5.22 4.37
C LEU A 25 -2.85 -4.33 4.33
N ALA A 26 -4.04 -4.92 4.52
CA ALA A 26 -5.29 -4.17 4.56
C ALA A 26 -5.30 -3.17 5.73
N THR A 27 -4.87 -3.60 6.91
CA THR A 27 -4.75 -2.75 8.12
C THR A 27 -3.78 -1.60 7.87
N PHE A 28 -2.60 -1.89 7.31
CA PHE A 28 -1.61 -0.87 6.96
C PHE A 28 -2.17 0.16 5.99
N LEU A 29 -2.95 -0.27 5.00
CA LEU A 29 -3.59 0.60 4.01
C LEU A 29 -4.85 1.31 4.53
N GLY A 30 -5.34 0.97 5.73
CA GLY A 30 -6.61 1.47 6.27
C GLY A 30 -7.82 1.00 5.45
N LEU A 31 -7.74 -0.22 4.93
CA LEU A 31 -8.77 -0.88 4.13
C LEU A 31 -9.28 -2.12 4.86
N THR A 32 -10.44 -2.60 4.45
CA THR A 32 -10.89 -3.97 4.75
C THR A 32 -10.21 -4.97 3.81
N GLU A 33 -10.10 -6.23 4.23
CA GLU A 33 -9.57 -7.31 3.38
C GLU A 33 -10.37 -7.46 2.08
N LYS A 34 -11.69 -7.27 2.12
CA LYS A 34 -12.55 -7.27 0.92
C LYS A 34 -12.22 -6.12 -0.03
N GLN A 35 -11.92 -4.93 0.50
CA GLN A 35 -11.47 -3.81 -0.34
C GLN A 35 -10.10 -4.10 -0.95
N LEU A 36 -9.18 -4.67 -0.19
CA LEU A 36 -7.87 -5.10 -0.69
C LEU A 36 -8.00 -6.13 -1.82
N GLU A 37 -8.87 -7.13 -1.65
CA GLU A 37 -9.17 -8.14 -2.66
C GLU A 37 -9.75 -7.51 -3.94
N ASN A 38 -10.70 -6.59 -3.79
CA ASN A 38 -11.25 -5.84 -4.94
C ASN A 38 -10.15 -5.07 -5.70
N LEU A 39 -9.19 -4.46 -4.98
CA LEU A 39 -8.06 -3.77 -5.62
C LEU A 39 -7.16 -4.74 -6.40
N ARG A 40 -6.93 -5.97 -5.91
CA ARG A 40 -6.18 -7.01 -6.64
C ARG A 40 -6.85 -7.40 -7.95
N TYR A 41 -8.16 -7.58 -7.94
CA TYR A 41 -8.93 -7.97 -9.12
C TYR A 41 -9.31 -6.80 -10.04
N GLY A 42 -8.67 -5.64 -9.85
CA GLY A 42 -8.75 -4.53 -10.78
C GLY A 42 -10.00 -3.66 -10.61
N ALA A 43 -10.52 -3.56 -9.38
CA ALA A 43 -11.49 -2.53 -9.03
C ALA A 43 -10.97 -1.14 -9.41
N GLU A 44 -11.91 -0.28 -9.81
CA GLU A 44 -11.60 1.10 -10.12
C GLU A 44 -11.12 1.85 -8.88
N ILE A 45 -10.05 2.60 -9.07
CA ILE A 45 -9.45 3.40 -8.01
C ILE A 45 -9.79 4.85 -8.28
N THR A 46 -10.42 5.47 -7.29
CA THR A 46 -10.63 6.91 -7.33
C THR A 46 -9.29 7.62 -7.10
N PRO A 47 -9.08 8.84 -7.66
CA PRO A 47 -7.88 9.61 -7.37
C PRO A 47 -7.62 9.80 -5.87
N GLN A 48 -8.69 9.91 -5.07
CA GLN A 48 -8.61 10.01 -3.62
C GLN A 48 -8.07 8.72 -2.99
N THR A 49 -8.55 7.55 -3.40
CA THR A 49 -8.03 6.26 -2.95
C THR A 49 -6.56 6.10 -3.31
N ALA A 50 -6.17 6.47 -4.54
CA ALA A 50 -4.78 6.43 -4.96
C ALA A 50 -3.88 7.33 -4.09
N ALA A 51 -4.33 8.55 -3.78
CA ALA A 51 -3.61 9.47 -2.91
C ALA A 51 -3.42 8.92 -1.48
N ILE A 52 -4.43 8.25 -0.92
CA ILE A 52 -4.34 7.63 0.41
C ILE A 52 -3.33 6.48 0.42
N LEU A 53 -3.35 5.62 -0.61
CA LEU A 53 -2.40 4.51 -0.75
C LEU A 53 -0.96 5.03 -0.81
N GLU A 54 -0.72 6.05 -1.64
CA GLU A 54 0.61 6.65 -1.77
C GLU A 54 1.06 7.36 -0.49
N ALA A 55 0.17 8.10 0.18
CA ALA A 55 0.50 8.79 1.43
C ALA A 55 0.94 7.81 2.52
N ARG A 56 0.25 6.67 2.65
CA ARG A 56 0.61 5.62 3.63
C ARG A 56 1.96 4.97 3.29
N ARG A 57 2.20 4.67 2.02
CA ARG A 57 3.49 4.14 1.55
C ARG A 57 4.63 5.13 1.83
N ALA A 58 4.46 6.40 1.46
CA ALA A 58 5.47 7.44 1.68
C ALA A 58 5.75 7.65 3.17
N ALA A 59 4.71 7.63 4.02
CA ALA A 59 4.88 7.72 5.47
C ALA A 59 5.70 6.54 6.03
N HIS A 60 5.47 5.32 5.53
CA HIS A 60 6.24 4.15 5.95
C HIS A 60 7.71 4.25 5.53
N LEU A 61 8.00 4.63 4.28
CA LEU A 61 9.37 4.82 3.80
C LEU A 61 10.10 5.90 4.63
N LYS A 62 9.43 7.04 4.89
CA LYS A 62 9.98 8.10 5.73
C LYS A 62 10.22 7.64 7.17
N ALA A 63 9.33 6.82 7.73
CA ALA A 63 9.53 6.26 9.06
C ALA A 63 10.74 5.31 9.08
N ALA A 64 10.94 4.50 8.04
CA ALA A 64 12.11 3.65 7.90
C ALA A 64 13.41 4.47 7.82
N GLU A 65 13.41 5.60 7.10
CA GLU A 65 14.55 6.54 7.07
C GLU A 65 14.86 7.14 8.45
N ILE A 66 13.84 7.58 9.19
CA ILE A 66 14.01 8.13 10.55
C ILE A 66 14.61 7.08 11.51
N LEU A 67 14.13 5.84 11.42
CA LEU A 67 14.54 4.75 12.30
C LEU A 67 15.88 4.12 11.89
N ASN A 68 16.33 4.35 10.68
CA ASN A 68 17.60 3.86 10.16
C ASN A 68 18.50 5.04 9.72
N PRO A 69 19.09 5.78 10.68
CA PRO A 69 19.85 7.02 10.41
C PRO A 69 21.20 6.80 9.70
N ALA A 70 21.42 5.64 9.08
CA ALA A 70 22.67 5.25 8.43
C ALA A 70 22.55 5.24 6.90
N VAL A 71 22.06 6.32 6.30
CA VAL A 71 22.50 6.78 4.97
C VAL A 71 22.46 8.32 4.98
N ALA A 72 23.50 8.92 5.56
CA ALA A 72 23.89 10.31 5.34
C ALA A 72 25.27 10.31 4.68
#